data_AF-A0A268NWB7-F1
#
_entry.id   AF-A0A268NWB7-F1
#
_cell.length_a   1.000
_cell.length_b   1.000
_cell.length_c   1.000
_cell.angle_alpha   90.00
_cell.angle_beta   90.00
_cell.angle_gamma   90.00
#
_symmetry.space_group_name_H-M   'P 1'
#
loop_
_entity.id
_entity.type
_entity.pdbx_description
1 polymer ?
#
loop_
_entity_poly.entity_id
_entity_poly.type
_entity_poly.pdbx_seq_one_letter_code
_entity_poly.pdbx_strand_id
1 'polypeptide(L)'
;MKPFGMTDHINQLLGLQRAIRDAQLSRISNLAVPDGVQQLMRTVKRTMAAATVMENVKQITSVPIVQLIPSLDGIKESVERSNKEIKNFSEILLRAGYPPTLSVDIREGRELGSAFGEYLEKDSETLEVLVSKVDYMMTEKLFRPQVIDMLKHSWERSSALKGRTQLTRQALTAHNWGLYALTVPSLLTQLEGVVAQSFDHKEKLNTSQLKLLVNNLFSDDKNWLDFEKNAKKFYLDQILNGDFRHGEQTRYETNRHAIAHGAALPDFFAKKEVSLKIILMLDAILHGVDNLEEADIHKAKQKLKVLNRIKRIKKGRESKIGNFAVRRTKIAGFHAINESGIVVCQGEDYEVADYLFNKG
;
A
#
# COMPACT_ATOMS: atom_id res chain seq x y z
N MET A 1 75.22 43.36 -21.76
CA MET A 1 76.02 42.44 -20.91
C MET A 1 75.16 41.24 -20.56
N LYS A 2 75.55 40.02 -20.97
CA LYS A 2 74.85 38.78 -20.59
C LYS A 2 75.15 38.49 -19.11
N PRO A 3 74.15 38.29 -18.23
CA PRO A 3 74.43 37.93 -16.85
C PRO A 3 74.97 36.49 -16.80
N PHE A 4 76.19 36.38 -16.29
CA PHE A 4 76.95 35.17 -16.05
C PHE A 4 76.32 34.34 -14.92
N GLY A 5 76.08 33.05 -15.19
CA GLY A 5 76.77 31.94 -14.52
C GLY A 5 76.59 31.67 -13.01
N MET A 6 75.60 32.24 -12.32
CA MET A 6 75.40 31.96 -10.88
C MET A 6 74.53 30.73 -10.59
N THR A 7 73.66 30.33 -11.51
CA THR A 7 72.72 29.22 -11.35
C THR A 7 73.38 27.84 -11.47
N ASP A 8 74.43 27.71 -12.29
CA ASP A 8 75.09 26.42 -12.52
C ASP A 8 75.93 25.96 -11.32
N HIS A 9 76.55 26.89 -10.59
CA HIS A 9 77.30 26.55 -9.38
C HIS A 9 76.41 26.16 -8.19
N ILE A 10 75.22 26.78 -8.05
CA ILE A 10 74.26 26.40 -7.01
C ILE A 10 73.72 24.99 -7.27
N ASN A 11 73.44 24.66 -8.53
CA ASN A 11 72.95 23.34 -8.91
C ASN A 11 74.02 22.25 -8.72
N GLN A 12 75.30 22.53 -8.98
CA GLN A 12 76.39 21.60 -8.67
C GLN A 12 76.56 21.36 -7.16
N LEU A 13 76.46 22.40 -6.34
CA LEU A 13 76.56 22.28 -4.87
C LEU A 13 75.40 21.48 -4.27
N LEU A 14 74.17 21.68 -4.76
CA LEU A 14 73.00 20.91 -4.34
C LEU A 14 73.08 19.44 -4.79
N GLY A 15 73.66 19.18 -5.97
CA GLY A 15 73.94 17.83 -6.44
C GLY A 15 74.92 17.07 -5.56
N LEU A 16 76.01 17.72 -5.15
CA LEU A 16 77.01 17.15 -4.22
C LEU A 16 76.44 16.89 -2.82
N GLN A 17 75.61 17.81 -2.29
CA GLN A 17 74.96 17.60 -1.00
C GLN A 17 73.98 16.43 -1.00
N ARG A 18 73.24 16.21 -2.10
CA ARG A 18 72.40 15.01 -2.26
C ARG A 18 73.24 13.75 -2.31
N ALA A 19 74.29 13.72 -3.13
CA ALA A 19 75.15 12.54 -3.26
C ALA A 19 75.81 12.15 -1.93
N ILE A 20 76.26 13.12 -1.12
CA ILE A 20 76.83 12.86 0.21
C ILE A 20 75.76 12.33 1.17
N ARG A 21 74.55 12.90 1.16
CA ARG A 21 73.43 12.43 1.99
C ARG A 21 73.03 11.00 1.64
N ASP A 22 72.94 10.70 0.35
CA ASP A 22 72.55 9.37 -0.14
C ASP A 22 73.63 8.33 0.14
N ALA A 23 74.92 8.70 0.06
CA ALA A 23 76.03 7.83 0.43
C ALA A 23 76.14 7.60 1.96
N GLN A 24 75.74 8.58 2.78
CA GLN A 24 75.64 8.40 4.23
C GLN A 24 74.45 7.52 4.62
N LEU A 25 73.30 7.70 3.96
CA LEU A 25 72.12 6.86 4.19
C LEU A 25 72.34 5.42 3.72
N SER A 26 73.06 5.19 2.62
CA SER A 26 73.40 3.84 2.15
C SER A 26 74.40 3.12 3.07
N ARG A 27 75.31 3.86 3.74
CA ARG A 27 76.18 3.31 4.78
C ARG A 27 75.43 2.93 6.06
N ILE A 28 74.37 3.66 6.42
CA ILE A 28 73.53 3.35 7.59
C ILE A 28 72.58 2.16 7.30
N SER A 29 72.09 2.03 6.07
CA SER A 29 71.22 0.90 5.68
C SER A 29 71.93 -0.45 5.54
N ASN A 30 73.27 -0.46 5.48
CA ASN A 30 74.08 -1.69 5.35
C ASN A 30 74.63 -2.22 6.68
N LEU A 31 74.33 -1.57 7.81
CA LEU A 31 74.49 -2.20 9.12
C LEU A 31 73.31 -3.14 9.33
N ALA A 32 73.57 -4.45 9.25
CA ALA A 32 72.58 -5.48 9.54
C ALA A 32 71.99 -5.23 10.94
N VAL A 33 70.79 -4.63 10.97
CA VAL A 33 70.03 -4.45 12.20
C VAL A 33 69.70 -5.86 12.71
N PRO A 34 70.22 -6.29 13.87
CA PRO A 34 70.00 -7.63 14.37
C PRO A 34 68.50 -7.92 14.44
N ASP A 35 68.09 -9.13 14.07
CA ASP A 35 66.67 -9.51 13.95
C ASP A 35 65.84 -9.17 15.21
N GLY A 36 66.45 -9.22 16.39
CA GLY A 36 65.83 -8.81 17.65
C GLY A 36 65.40 -7.33 17.69
N VAL A 37 66.17 -6.42 17.07
CA VAL A 37 65.84 -4.99 16.99
C VAL A 37 64.73 -4.76 15.95
N GLN A 38 64.73 -5.50 14.84
CA GLN A 38 63.62 -5.45 13.88
C GLN A 38 62.31 -5.96 14.50
N GLN A 39 62.38 -7.05 15.26
CA GLN A 39 61.22 -7.62 15.94
C GLN A 39 60.69 -6.64 17.01
N LEU A 40 61.57 -5.99 17.76
CA LEU A 40 61.20 -4.95 18.72
C LEU A 40 60.53 -3.75 18.02
N MET A 41 61.08 -3.27 16.91
CA MET A 41 60.46 -2.17 16.15
C MET A 41 59.09 -2.52 15.58
N ARG A 42 58.87 -3.77 15.14
CA ARG A 42 57.55 -4.24 14.70
C ARG A 42 56.56 -4.29 15.86
N THR A 43 57.00 -4.75 17.04
CA THR A 43 56.17 -4.78 18.25
C THR A 43 55.81 -3.37 18.70
N VAL A 44 56.77 -2.44 18.73
CA VAL A 44 56.53 -1.03 19.07
C VAL A 44 55.59 -0.35 18.06
N LYS A 45 55.75 -0.59 16.76
CA LYS A 45 54.80 -0.07 15.75
C LYS A 45 53.39 -0.62 15.93
N ARG A 46 53.24 -1.90 16.28
CA ARG A 46 51.93 -2.53 16.55
C ARG A 46 51.30 -1.97 17.82
N THR A 47 52.05 -1.77 18.90
CA THR A 47 51.53 -1.20 20.15
C THR A 47 51.19 0.29 20.00
N MET A 48 51.97 1.06 19.25
CA MET A 48 51.63 2.45 18.92
C MET A 48 50.39 2.54 18.04
N ALA A 49 50.24 1.69 17.02
CA ALA A 49 49.03 1.63 16.21
C ALA A 49 47.80 1.24 17.04
N ALA A 50 47.95 0.27 17.95
CA ALA A 50 46.89 -0.10 18.88
C ALA A 50 46.54 1.04 19.87
N ALA A 51 47.52 1.82 20.32
CA ALA A 51 47.31 2.98 21.17
C ALA A 51 46.58 4.10 20.42
N THR A 52 46.93 4.39 19.17
CA THR A 52 46.21 5.36 18.33
C THR A 52 44.78 4.92 18.04
N VAL A 53 44.56 3.62 17.79
CA VAL A 53 43.21 3.06 17.65
C VAL A 53 42.43 3.19 18.97
N MET A 54 43.04 2.91 20.12
CA MET A 54 42.39 3.09 21.43
C MET A 54 42.10 4.56 21.76
N GLU A 55 42.94 5.50 21.35
CA GLU A 55 42.71 6.94 21.52
C GLU A 55 41.53 7.41 20.65
N ASN A 56 41.46 6.95 19.39
CA ASN A 56 40.33 7.20 18.50
C ASN A 56 39.04 6.55 19.01
N VAL A 57 39.12 5.33 19.54
CA VAL A 57 37.97 4.66 20.18
C VAL A 57 37.54 5.42 21.43
N LYS A 58 38.47 5.93 22.25
CA LYS A 58 38.14 6.80 23.40
C LYS A 58 37.40 8.04 22.95
N GLN A 59 37.84 8.72 21.90
CA GLN A 59 37.13 9.87 21.33
C GLN A 59 35.71 9.51 20.87
N ILE A 60 35.52 8.37 20.20
CA ILE A 60 34.20 7.88 19.77
C ILE A 60 33.30 7.50 20.97
N THR A 61 33.86 6.88 22.01
CA THR A 61 33.13 6.52 23.25
C THR A 61 32.92 7.72 24.18
N SER A 62 33.56 8.86 23.91
CA SER A 62 33.46 10.06 24.73
C SER A 62 32.34 11.02 24.30
N VAL A 63 31.60 10.73 23.24
CA VAL A 63 30.35 11.45 22.95
C VAL A 63 29.41 11.16 24.12
N PRO A 64 29.12 12.14 25.00
CA PRO A 64 28.24 11.91 26.12
C PRO A 64 26.89 11.50 25.57
N ILE A 65 26.28 10.43 26.11
CA ILE A 65 24.91 10.00 25.75
C ILE A 65 23.94 11.19 25.75
N VAL A 66 24.17 12.18 26.62
CA VAL A 66 23.42 13.45 26.70
C VAL A 66 23.46 14.28 25.40
N GLN A 67 24.56 14.25 24.64
CA GLN A 67 24.64 14.94 23.33
C GLN A 67 23.90 14.19 22.21
N LEU A 68 23.55 12.92 22.43
CA LEU A 68 22.71 12.13 21.52
C LEU A 68 21.22 12.30 21.80
N ILE A 69 20.83 12.82 22.98
CA ILE A 69 19.41 13.00 23.33
C ILE A 69 18.72 14.01 22.38
N PRO A 70 19.26 15.22 22.11
CA PRO A 70 18.63 16.16 21.20
C PRO A 70 18.53 15.65 19.75
N SER A 71 19.47 14.81 19.31
CA SER A 71 19.42 14.22 17.97
C SER A 71 18.39 13.09 17.88
N LEU A 72 18.17 12.34 18.97
CA LEU A 72 17.09 11.36 19.07
C LEU A 72 15.72 12.03 19.13
N ASP A 73 15.58 13.15 19.83
CA ASP A 73 14.34 13.95 19.85
C ASP A 73 14.03 14.50 18.45
N GLY A 74 15.04 15.04 17.75
CA GLY A 74 14.88 15.50 16.36
C GLY A 74 14.50 14.37 15.39
N ILE A 75 15.04 13.16 15.57
CA ILE A 75 14.64 11.98 14.78
C ILE A 75 13.19 11.61 15.10
N LYS A 76 12.81 11.58 16.38
CA LYS A 76 11.45 11.26 16.81
C LYS A 76 10.43 12.21 16.19
N GLU A 77 10.67 13.52 16.29
CA GLU A 77 9.81 14.55 15.68
C GLU A 77 9.71 14.39 14.16
N SER A 78 10.82 14.07 13.49
CA SER A 78 10.84 13.82 12.04
C SER A 78 10.02 12.59 11.65
N VAL A 79 10.10 11.51 12.42
CA VAL A 79 9.29 10.29 12.21
C VAL A 79 7.81 10.57 12.46
N GLU A 80 7.47 11.27 13.54
CA GLU A 80 6.08 11.63 13.85
C GLU A 80 5.47 12.52 12.77
N ARG A 81 6.23 13.52 12.29
CA ARG A 81 5.83 14.37 11.16
C ARG A 81 5.61 13.55 9.89
N SER A 82 6.55 12.66 9.55
CA SER A 82 6.45 11.81 8.36
C SER A 82 5.22 10.89 8.42
N ASN A 83 4.95 10.29 9.58
CA ASN A 83 3.78 9.44 9.79
C ASN A 83 2.48 10.25 9.63
N LYS A 84 2.43 11.48 10.16
CA LYS A 84 1.27 12.37 9.98
C LYS A 84 1.05 12.71 8.50
N GLU A 85 2.11 13.08 7.78
CA GLU A 85 2.05 13.41 6.35
C GLU A 85 1.56 12.22 5.52
N ILE A 86 2.06 11.00 5.76
CA ILE A 86 1.62 9.80 5.04
C ILE A 86 0.15 9.45 5.35
N LYS A 87 -0.27 9.59 6.61
CA LYS A 87 -1.69 9.39 6.99
C LYS A 87 -2.60 10.40 6.29
N ASN A 88 -2.19 11.67 6.26
CA ASN A 88 -2.93 12.71 5.54
C ASN A 88 -3.07 12.34 4.06
N PHE A 89 -1.97 11.93 3.42
CA PHE A 89 -1.99 11.50 2.02
C PHE A 89 -3.00 10.37 1.78
N SER A 90 -2.98 9.33 2.62
CA SER A 90 -3.93 8.21 2.55
C SER A 90 -5.40 8.67 2.68
N GLU A 91 -5.68 9.59 3.61
CA GLU A 91 -7.02 10.15 3.80
C GLU A 91 -7.45 11.04 2.62
N ILE A 92 -6.54 11.85 2.07
CA ILE A 92 -6.77 12.68 0.88
C ILE A 92 -7.13 11.81 -0.32
N LEU A 93 -6.39 10.72 -0.55
CA LEU A 93 -6.69 9.76 -1.62
C LEU A 93 -8.10 9.21 -1.45
N LEU A 94 -8.45 8.75 -0.25
CA LEU A 94 -9.78 8.20 0.01
C LEU A 94 -10.90 9.21 -0.24
N ARG A 95 -10.72 10.47 0.19
CA ARG A 95 -11.68 11.57 -0.07
C ARG A 95 -11.80 11.89 -1.56
N ALA A 96 -10.70 11.82 -2.29
CA ALA A 96 -10.68 11.98 -3.75
C ALA A 96 -11.20 10.73 -4.51
N GLY A 97 -11.60 9.68 -3.79
CA GLY A 97 -12.12 8.45 -4.39
C GLY A 97 -11.03 7.57 -4.99
N TYR A 98 -9.84 7.54 -4.39
CA TYR A 98 -8.78 6.58 -4.68
C TYR A 98 -8.63 5.57 -3.53
N PRO A 99 -8.28 4.31 -3.83
CA PRO A 99 -7.75 3.42 -2.81
C PRO A 99 -6.36 3.93 -2.36
N PRO A 100 -5.91 3.58 -1.15
CA PRO A 100 -4.54 3.85 -0.76
C PRO A 100 -3.58 3.05 -1.65
N THR A 101 -2.35 3.55 -1.82
CA THR A 101 -1.34 2.92 -2.66
C THR A 101 0.03 2.97 -1.99
N LEU A 102 0.79 1.88 -2.15
CA LEU A 102 2.19 1.78 -1.73
C LEU A 102 3.17 1.99 -2.90
N SER A 103 2.62 2.22 -4.09
CA SER A 103 3.38 2.37 -5.34
C SER A 103 3.83 3.81 -5.60
N VAL A 104 3.55 4.73 -4.67
CA VAL A 104 4.03 6.11 -4.67
C VAL A 104 5.24 6.21 -3.75
N ASP A 105 6.28 6.93 -4.18
CA ASP A 105 7.47 7.12 -3.34
C ASP A 105 7.09 7.84 -2.04
N ILE A 106 7.69 7.42 -0.92
CA ILE A 106 7.36 7.96 0.40
C ILE A 106 7.57 9.48 0.47
N ARG A 107 8.53 10.04 -0.28
CA ARG A 107 8.78 11.49 -0.33
C ARG A 107 7.64 12.19 -1.07
N GLU A 108 7.24 11.67 -2.23
CA GLU A 108 6.10 12.20 -3.00
C GLU A 108 4.80 12.14 -2.19
N GLY A 109 4.54 11.00 -1.53
CA GLY A 109 3.38 10.84 -0.66
C GLY A 109 3.39 11.84 0.50
N ARG A 110 4.54 12.07 1.14
CA ARG A 110 4.68 13.07 2.21
C ARG A 110 4.48 14.50 1.71
N GLU A 111 5.07 14.85 0.57
CA GLU A 111 4.90 16.16 -0.06
C GLU A 111 3.43 16.45 -0.33
N LEU A 112 2.69 15.49 -0.88
CA LEU A 112 1.25 15.60 -1.12
C LEU A 112 0.44 15.68 0.17
N GLY A 113 0.74 14.82 1.13
CA GLY A 113 0.08 14.82 2.44
C GLY A 113 0.29 16.11 3.24
N SER A 114 1.44 16.77 3.05
CA SER A 114 1.74 18.08 3.60
C SER A 114 1.02 19.19 2.83
N ALA A 115 1.14 19.21 1.49
CA ALA A 115 0.55 20.24 0.63
C ALA A 115 -0.98 20.29 0.67
N PHE A 116 -1.62 19.13 0.81
CA PHE A 116 -3.08 19.00 0.81
C PHE A 116 -3.66 18.73 2.20
N GLY A 117 -2.84 18.63 3.24
CA GLY A 117 -3.31 18.33 4.59
C GLY A 117 -4.36 19.32 5.12
N GLU A 118 -4.25 20.60 4.74
CA GLU A 118 -5.23 21.64 5.08
C GLU A 118 -6.63 21.41 4.47
N TYR A 119 -6.75 20.63 3.40
CA TYR A 119 -8.04 20.31 2.78
C TYR A 119 -8.83 19.29 3.61
N LEU A 120 -8.19 18.62 4.58
CA LEU A 120 -8.87 17.68 5.46
C LEU A 120 -9.83 18.37 6.45
N GLU A 121 -9.59 19.64 6.74
CA GLU A 121 -10.37 20.45 7.70
C GLU A 121 -11.44 21.33 7.01
N LYS A 122 -11.44 21.41 5.68
CA LYS A 122 -12.34 22.27 4.88
C LYS A 122 -13.61 21.52 4.42
N ASP A 123 -14.63 22.27 4.02
CA ASP A 123 -15.98 21.81 3.65
C ASP A 123 -16.12 21.28 2.21
N SER A 124 -17.36 21.02 1.77
CA SER A 124 -17.67 20.29 0.53
C SER A 124 -17.31 21.01 -0.77
N GLU A 125 -17.33 22.35 -0.84
CA GLU A 125 -16.96 23.08 -2.07
C GLU A 125 -15.44 22.93 -2.35
N THR A 126 -14.66 22.75 -1.28
CA THR A 126 -13.23 22.45 -1.35
C THR A 126 -12.95 21.03 -1.88
N LEU A 127 -13.94 20.12 -1.85
CA LEU A 127 -13.77 18.71 -2.23
C LEU A 127 -13.64 18.51 -3.75
N GLU A 128 -14.42 19.23 -4.58
CA GLU A 128 -14.32 19.09 -6.04
C GLU A 128 -12.98 19.59 -6.58
N VAL A 129 -12.49 20.71 -6.02
CA VAL A 129 -11.16 21.23 -6.31
C VAL A 129 -10.08 20.25 -5.86
N LEU A 130 -10.24 19.65 -4.67
CA LEU A 130 -9.32 18.61 -4.18
C LEU A 130 -9.29 17.41 -5.13
N VAL A 131 -10.46 16.87 -5.50
CA VAL A 131 -10.60 15.73 -6.42
C VAL A 131 -9.89 16.03 -7.73
N SER A 132 -10.16 17.17 -8.35
CA SER A 132 -9.53 17.56 -9.62
C SER A 132 -8.01 17.68 -9.53
N LYS A 133 -7.49 18.22 -8.42
CA LYS A 133 -6.03 18.31 -8.19
C LYS A 133 -5.41 16.94 -7.96
N VAL A 134 -6.06 16.09 -7.17
CA VAL A 134 -5.59 14.73 -6.92
C VAL A 134 -5.64 13.89 -8.19
N ASP A 135 -6.71 13.96 -8.97
CA ASP A 135 -6.82 13.27 -10.27
C ASP A 135 -5.68 13.65 -11.20
N TYR A 136 -5.40 14.96 -11.36
CA TYR A 136 -4.27 15.42 -12.16
C TYR A 136 -2.93 14.90 -11.61
N MET A 137 -2.69 15.00 -10.30
CA MET A 137 -1.44 14.51 -9.71
C MET A 137 -1.26 13.01 -9.89
N MET A 138 -2.31 12.22 -9.64
CA MET A 138 -2.28 10.77 -9.75
C MET A 138 -2.09 10.33 -11.20
N THR A 139 -2.82 10.92 -12.15
CA THR A 139 -2.85 10.44 -13.54
C THR A 139 -1.75 11.05 -14.43
N GLU A 140 -1.30 12.27 -14.16
CA GLU A 140 -0.34 12.98 -15.02
C GLU A 140 1.07 13.07 -14.42
N LYS A 141 1.22 12.98 -13.10
CA LYS A 141 2.53 13.09 -12.43
C LYS A 141 3.03 11.75 -11.91
N LEU A 142 2.23 11.10 -11.06
CA LEU A 142 2.64 9.90 -10.35
C LEU A 142 2.53 8.64 -11.22
N PHE A 143 1.36 8.34 -11.76
CA PHE A 143 1.10 7.12 -12.53
C PHE A 143 1.18 7.35 -14.04
N ARG A 144 2.35 7.85 -14.48
CA ARG A 144 2.69 7.93 -15.91
C ARG A 144 2.80 6.53 -16.52
N PRO A 145 2.72 6.38 -17.86
CA PRO A 145 2.73 5.07 -18.51
C PRO A 145 3.88 4.14 -18.07
N GLN A 146 5.06 4.71 -17.80
CA GLN A 146 6.22 3.96 -17.32
C GLN A 146 5.98 3.33 -15.94
N VAL A 147 5.28 4.02 -15.05
CA VAL A 147 4.91 3.50 -13.72
C VAL A 147 3.88 2.39 -13.85
N ILE A 148 2.92 2.54 -14.76
CA ILE A 148 1.96 1.47 -15.08
C ILE A 148 2.68 0.23 -15.64
N ASP A 149 3.71 0.39 -16.47
CA ASP A 149 4.52 -0.73 -16.96
C ASP A 149 5.36 -1.38 -15.85
N MET A 150 5.83 -0.62 -14.85
CA MET A 150 6.47 -1.20 -13.67
C MET A 150 5.48 -2.05 -12.85
N LEU A 151 4.26 -1.56 -12.63
CA LEU A 151 3.19 -2.34 -11.98
C LEU A 151 2.91 -3.63 -12.75
N LYS A 152 2.81 -3.56 -14.08
CA LYS A 152 2.64 -4.72 -14.95
C LYS A 152 3.71 -5.78 -14.70
N HIS A 153 4.99 -5.40 -14.65
CA HIS A 153 6.08 -6.33 -14.38
C HIS A 153 6.08 -6.88 -12.95
N SER A 154 5.60 -6.11 -11.98
CA SER A 154 5.37 -6.61 -10.61
C SER A 154 4.26 -7.68 -10.61
N TRP A 155 3.13 -7.40 -11.25
CA TRP A 155 1.97 -8.28 -11.32
C TRP A 155 2.25 -9.59 -12.06
N GLU A 156 3.10 -9.56 -13.09
CA GLU A 156 3.55 -10.77 -13.80
C GLU A 156 4.31 -11.77 -12.91
N ARG A 157 4.89 -11.29 -11.81
CA ARG A 157 5.60 -12.12 -10.82
C ARG A 157 4.70 -12.59 -9.67
N SER A 158 3.49 -12.05 -9.55
CA SER A 158 2.55 -12.41 -8.48
C SER A 158 1.94 -13.79 -8.72
N SER A 159 2.05 -14.67 -7.72
CA SER A 159 1.43 -16.01 -7.75
C SER A 159 -0.10 -15.93 -7.80
N ALA A 160 -0.70 -14.91 -7.16
CA ALA A 160 -2.14 -14.66 -7.15
C ALA A 160 -2.71 -14.37 -8.55
N LEU A 161 -1.87 -13.87 -9.47
CA LEU A 161 -2.26 -13.52 -10.83
C LEU A 161 -1.81 -14.52 -11.90
N LYS A 162 -1.17 -15.65 -11.54
CA LYS A 162 -0.62 -16.60 -12.52
C LYS A 162 -1.63 -17.08 -13.58
N GLY A 163 -2.89 -17.28 -13.20
CA GLY A 163 -3.98 -17.65 -14.12
C GLY A 163 -4.63 -16.48 -14.87
N ARG A 164 -4.22 -15.24 -14.57
CA ARG A 164 -4.80 -13.99 -15.07
C ARG A 164 -3.78 -13.09 -15.78
N THR A 165 -2.51 -13.50 -15.86
CA THR A 165 -1.40 -12.68 -16.34
C THR A 165 -1.66 -12.07 -17.72
N GLN A 166 -2.23 -12.83 -18.66
CA GLN A 166 -2.53 -12.30 -19.99
C GLN A 166 -3.62 -11.21 -19.94
N LEU A 167 -4.69 -11.44 -19.17
CA LEU A 167 -5.78 -10.48 -19.01
C LEU A 167 -5.28 -9.20 -18.32
N THR A 168 -4.55 -9.31 -17.21
CA THR A 168 -4.03 -8.14 -16.49
C THR A 168 -3.01 -7.37 -17.32
N ARG A 169 -2.14 -8.07 -18.06
CA ARG A 169 -1.23 -7.45 -19.04
C ARG A 169 -1.99 -6.63 -20.09
N GLN A 170 -3.00 -7.23 -20.71
CA GLN A 170 -3.81 -6.56 -21.73
C GLN A 170 -4.56 -5.36 -21.16
N ALA A 171 -5.10 -5.47 -19.94
CA ALA A 171 -5.81 -4.39 -19.28
C ALA A 171 -4.91 -3.17 -18.95
N LEU A 172 -3.68 -3.40 -18.50
CA LEU A 172 -2.71 -2.32 -18.26
C LEU A 172 -2.20 -1.70 -19.57
N THR A 173 -2.00 -2.51 -20.61
CA THR A 173 -1.70 -1.98 -21.95
C THR A 173 -2.86 -1.14 -22.49
N ALA A 174 -4.11 -1.60 -22.33
CA ALA A 174 -5.30 -0.83 -22.69
C ALA A 174 -5.38 0.51 -21.94
N HIS A 175 -5.03 0.56 -20.65
CA HIS A 175 -4.96 1.80 -19.87
C HIS A 175 -3.98 2.80 -20.49
N ASN A 176 -2.76 2.36 -20.78
CA ASN A 176 -1.74 3.20 -21.40
C ASN A 176 -2.13 3.71 -22.80
N TRP A 177 -3.03 2.99 -23.48
CA TRP A 177 -3.57 3.35 -24.79
C TRP A 177 -4.86 4.20 -24.73
N GLY A 178 -5.34 4.56 -23.54
CA GLY A 178 -6.57 5.32 -23.37
C GLY A 178 -7.87 4.51 -23.54
N LEU A 179 -7.77 3.18 -23.59
CA LEU A 179 -8.91 2.27 -23.78
C LEU A 179 -9.58 1.92 -22.44
N TYR A 180 -9.97 2.95 -21.68
CA TYR A 180 -10.47 2.81 -20.30
C TYR A 180 -11.77 2.00 -20.19
N ALA A 181 -12.62 2.09 -21.22
CA ALA A 181 -13.84 1.26 -21.34
C ALA A 181 -13.53 -0.24 -21.39
N LEU A 182 -12.31 -0.64 -21.77
CA LEU A 182 -11.86 -2.03 -21.71
C LEU A 182 -11.19 -2.33 -20.37
N THR A 183 -10.34 -1.44 -19.87
CA THR A 183 -9.58 -1.67 -18.63
C THR A 183 -10.50 -1.82 -17.42
N VAL A 184 -11.44 -0.89 -17.23
CA VAL A 184 -12.29 -0.83 -16.02
C VAL A 184 -13.06 -2.13 -15.81
N PRO A 185 -13.94 -2.60 -16.73
CA PRO A 185 -14.68 -3.84 -16.51
C PRO A 185 -13.78 -5.07 -16.48
N SER A 186 -12.70 -5.09 -17.27
CA SER A 186 -11.77 -6.22 -17.30
C SER A 186 -11.11 -6.46 -15.94
N LEU A 187 -10.61 -5.42 -15.28
CA LEU A 187 -9.98 -5.55 -13.96
C LEU A 187 -10.99 -5.65 -12.82
N LEU A 188 -12.10 -4.91 -12.89
CA LEU A 188 -13.12 -4.87 -11.84
C LEU A 188 -13.71 -6.25 -11.57
N THR A 189 -13.93 -7.04 -12.63
CA THR A 189 -14.41 -8.42 -12.52
C THR A 189 -13.38 -9.38 -11.90
N GLN A 190 -12.09 -9.06 -12.00
CA GLN A 190 -11.02 -9.89 -11.42
C GLN A 190 -10.83 -9.66 -9.92
N LEU A 191 -11.24 -8.50 -9.38
CA LEU A 191 -11.02 -8.19 -7.97
C LEU A 191 -11.61 -9.27 -7.05
N GLU A 192 -12.87 -9.66 -7.27
CA GLU A 192 -13.53 -10.73 -6.52
C GLU A 192 -12.83 -12.09 -6.73
N GLY A 193 -12.43 -12.40 -7.96
CA GLY A 193 -11.76 -13.66 -8.28
C GLY A 193 -10.40 -13.82 -7.60
N VAL A 194 -9.62 -12.74 -7.50
CA VAL A 194 -8.35 -12.73 -6.79
C VAL A 194 -8.58 -12.94 -5.28
N VAL A 195 -9.51 -12.19 -4.68
CA VAL A 195 -9.86 -12.36 -3.26
C VAL A 195 -10.32 -13.80 -2.97
N ALA A 196 -11.25 -14.34 -3.77
CA ALA A 196 -11.76 -15.70 -3.59
C ALA A 196 -10.65 -16.75 -3.65
N GLN A 197 -9.76 -16.63 -4.64
CA GLN A 197 -8.65 -17.56 -4.83
C GLN A 197 -7.68 -17.53 -3.65
N SER A 198 -7.35 -16.35 -3.12
CA SER A 198 -6.39 -16.23 -2.01
C SER A 198 -6.88 -16.85 -0.70
N PHE A 199 -8.20 -17.01 -0.54
CA PHE A 199 -8.80 -17.74 0.58
C PHE A 199 -9.13 -19.21 0.25
N ASP A 200 -8.70 -19.72 -0.91
CA ASP A 200 -9.03 -21.06 -1.43
C ASP A 200 -10.55 -21.31 -1.39
N HIS A 201 -11.32 -20.31 -1.82
CA HIS A 201 -12.77 -20.37 -1.93
C HIS A 201 -13.18 -20.71 -3.37
N LYS A 202 -13.81 -21.88 -3.56
CA LYS A 202 -14.18 -22.41 -4.89
C LYS A 202 -15.66 -22.23 -5.26
N GLU A 203 -16.50 -21.93 -4.26
CA GLU A 203 -17.95 -21.82 -4.44
C GLU A 203 -18.35 -20.41 -4.89
N LYS A 204 -19.62 -20.26 -5.30
CA LYS A 204 -20.20 -18.95 -5.59
C LYS A 204 -20.20 -18.08 -4.33
N LEU A 205 -19.54 -16.92 -4.39
CA LEU A 205 -19.62 -15.89 -3.37
C LEU A 205 -20.90 -15.07 -3.54
N ASN A 206 -21.60 -14.84 -2.44
CA ASN A 206 -22.55 -13.74 -2.34
C ASN A 206 -21.90 -12.51 -1.69
N THR A 207 -22.55 -11.36 -1.80
CA THR A 207 -22.08 -10.08 -1.25
C THR A 207 -21.64 -10.20 0.21
N SER A 208 -22.42 -10.86 1.08
CA SER A 208 -22.04 -11.01 2.51
C SER A 208 -20.76 -11.82 2.71
N GLN A 209 -20.55 -12.86 1.91
CA GLN A 209 -19.33 -13.68 1.98
C GLN A 209 -18.12 -12.92 1.45
N LEU A 210 -18.29 -12.18 0.35
CA LEU A 210 -17.21 -11.34 -0.18
C LEU A 210 -16.82 -10.24 0.81
N LYS A 211 -17.79 -9.54 1.42
CA LYS A 211 -17.54 -8.57 2.50
C LYS A 211 -16.69 -9.19 3.61
N LEU A 212 -17.03 -10.41 4.03
CA LEU A 212 -16.28 -11.14 5.04
C LEU A 212 -14.84 -11.41 4.59
N LEU A 213 -14.62 -11.89 3.36
CA LEU A 213 -13.27 -12.14 2.86
C LEU A 213 -12.43 -10.87 2.79
N VAL A 214 -12.99 -9.78 2.24
CA VAL A 214 -12.33 -8.46 2.17
C VAL A 214 -11.98 -7.95 3.58
N ASN A 215 -12.86 -8.12 4.56
CA ASN A 215 -12.58 -7.74 5.95
C ASN A 215 -11.45 -8.54 6.60
N ASN A 216 -11.21 -9.79 6.19
CA ASN A 216 -10.06 -10.56 6.69
C ASN A 216 -8.80 -10.29 5.87
N LEU A 217 -8.94 -9.93 4.58
CA LEU A 217 -7.81 -9.50 3.75
C LEU A 217 -7.18 -8.20 4.29
N PHE A 218 -8.03 -7.23 4.63
CA PHE A 218 -7.63 -5.93 5.16
C PHE A 218 -8.00 -5.83 6.65
N SER A 219 -7.25 -6.57 7.48
CA SER A 219 -7.47 -6.58 8.94
C SER A 219 -6.98 -5.29 9.60
N ASP A 220 -7.76 -4.79 10.56
CA ASP A 220 -7.36 -3.61 11.36
C ASP A 220 -6.14 -3.92 12.25
N ASP A 221 -5.88 -5.20 12.55
CA ASP A 221 -4.70 -5.63 13.32
C ASP A 221 -3.38 -5.39 12.57
N LYS A 222 -3.43 -5.29 11.25
CA LYS A 222 -2.27 -5.06 10.38
C LYS A 222 -2.18 -3.61 9.89
N ASN A 223 -3.00 -2.72 10.46
CA ASN A 223 -3.24 -1.38 9.93
C ASN A 223 -1.99 -0.48 9.96
N TRP A 224 -1.20 -0.51 8.89
CA TRP A 224 -0.03 0.33 8.71
C TRP A 224 -0.46 1.68 8.12
N LEU A 225 -0.35 2.74 8.91
CA LEU A 225 -0.67 4.12 8.48
C LEU A 225 -2.06 4.25 7.81
N ASP A 226 -3.05 3.53 8.34
CA ASP A 226 -4.43 3.50 7.85
C ASP A 226 -4.63 2.89 6.44
N PHE A 227 -3.61 2.19 5.90
CA PHE A 227 -3.68 1.55 4.58
C PHE A 227 -4.80 0.50 4.51
N GLU A 228 -4.79 -0.51 5.38
CA GLU A 228 -5.74 -1.62 5.38
C GLU A 228 -7.16 -1.09 5.57
N LYS A 229 -7.33 -0.19 6.55
CA LYS A 229 -8.61 0.48 6.82
C LYS A 229 -9.15 1.19 5.57
N ASN A 230 -8.32 1.97 4.89
CA ASN A 230 -8.75 2.77 3.74
C ASN A 230 -8.96 1.92 2.47
N ALA A 231 -8.16 0.88 2.25
CA ALA A 231 -8.37 -0.08 1.16
C ALA A 231 -9.68 -0.85 1.33
N LYS A 232 -9.95 -1.32 2.56
CA LYS A 232 -11.22 -1.94 2.94
C LYS A 232 -12.39 -1.01 2.67
N LYS A 233 -12.31 0.24 3.15
CA LYS A 233 -13.37 1.23 2.99
C LYS A 233 -13.65 1.52 1.51
N PHE A 234 -12.61 1.75 0.71
CA PHE A 234 -12.76 1.97 -0.72
C PHE A 234 -13.47 0.79 -1.42
N TYR A 235 -13.01 -0.44 -1.15
CA TYR A 235 -13.61 -1.63 -1.76
C TYR A 235 -15.09 -1.81 -1.37
N LEU A 236 -15.40 -1.68 -0.08
CA LEU A 236 -16.74 -1.95 0.43
C LEU A 236 -17.74 -0.86 0.03
N ASP A 237 -17.33 0.40 0.08
CA ASP A 237 -18.23 1.53 -0.08
C ASP A 237 -18.39 1.95 -1.54
N GLN A 238 -17.34 1.84 -2.35
CA GLN A 238 -17.35 2.32 -3.74
C GLN A 238 -17.52 1.19 -4.75
N ILE A 239 -16.77 0.09 -4.61
CA ILE A 239 -16.81 -1.03 -5.56
C ILE A 239 -18.01 -1.93 -5.29
N LEU A 240 -18.21 -2.32 -4.03
CA LEU A 240 -19.22 -3.30 -3.62
C LEU A 240 -20.59 -2.66 -3.31
N ASN A 241 -20.73 -1.37 -3.57
CA ASN A 241 -21.98 -0.67 -3.33
C ASN A 241 -23.14 -1.34 -4.09
N GLY A 242 -24.16 -1.78 -3.35
CA GLY A 242 -25.24 -2.62 -3.90
C GLY A 242 -26.34 -1.83 -4.60
N ASP A 243 -26.39 -0.52 -4.43
CA ASP A 243 -27.52 0.29 -4.85
C ASP A 243 -27.27 0.86 -6.25
N PHE A 244 -28.06 0.41 -7.23
CA PHE A 244 -28.15 1.00 -8.56
C PHE A 244 -29.53 0.77 -9.17
N ARG A 245 -29.90 1.62 -10.12
CA ARG A 245 -31.11 1.49 -10.94
C ARG A 245 -30.75 1.72 -12.41
N HIS A 246 -31.42 1.00 -13.31
CA HIS A 246 -31.21 1.20 -14.75
C HIS A 246 -31.68 2.60 -15.16
N GLY A 247 -30.86 3.32 -15.92
CA GLY A 247 -31.15 4.68 -16.37
C GLY A 247 -30.85 5.78 -15.34
N GLU A 248 -30.39 5.41 -14.13
CA GLU A 248 -29.92 6.37 -13.12
C GLU A 248 -28.40 6.29 -12.99
N GLN A 249 -27.75 7.45 -12.81
CA GLN A 249 -26.32 7.52 -12.53
C GLN A 249 -26.05 7.00 -11.11
N THR A 250 -25.10 6.08 -10.97
CA THR A 250 -24.74 5.59 -9.65
C THR A 250 -23.87 6.57 -8.88
N ARG A 251 -23.89 6.46 -7.55
CA ARG A 251 -23.08 7.31 -6.67
C ARG A 251 -21.57 7.24 -6.97
N TYR A 252 -21.09 6.05 -7.35
CA TYR A 252 -19.67 5.80 -7.60
C TYR A 252 -19.46 5.29 -9.02
N GLU A 253 -18.49 5.86 -9.72
CA GLU A 253 -18.02 5.45 -11.05
C GLU A 253 -17.30 4.10 -11.07
N THR A 254 -16.99 3.55 -9.89
CA THR A 254 -16.36 2.25 -9.69
C THR A 254 -17.35 1.16 -9.24
N ASN A 255 -18.65 1.47 -9.19
CA ASN A 255 -19.67 0.50 -8.76
C ASN A 255 -19.72 -0.71 -9.70
N ARG A 256 -19.30 -1.87 -9.18
CA ARG A 256 -19.20 -3.09 -9.98
C ARG A 256 -20.54 -3.61 -10.47
N HIS A 257 -21.60 -3.45 -9.68
CA HIS A 257 -22.91 -3.97 -9.99
C HIS A 257 -23.50 -3.17 -11.15
N ALA A 258 -23.39 -1.84 -11.09
CA ALA A 258 -23.86 -0.96 -12.15
C ALA A 258 -23.12 -1.20 -13.47
N ILE A 259 -21.79 -1.34 -13.44
CA ILE A 259 -20.98 -1.59 -14.64
C ILE A 259 -21.27 -2.99 -15.21
N ALA A 260 -21.23 -4.03 -14.39
CA ALA A 260 -21.40 -5.41 -14.85
C ALA A 260 -22.81 -5.69 -15.38
N HIS A 261 -23.84 -5.00 -14.88
CA HIS A 261 -25.21 -5.11 -15.36
C HIS A 261 -25.56 -4.09 -16.45
N GLY A 262 -24.60 -3.30 -16.94
CA GLY A 262 -24.80 -2.33 -18.02
C GLY A 262 -25.71 -1.15 -17.64
N ALA A 263 -25.91 -0.89 -16.35
CA ALA A 263 -26.65 0.28 -15.89
C ALA A 263 -25.79 1.55 -15.96
N ALA A 264 -24.48 1.45 -15.70
CA ALA A 264 -23.53 2.54 -15.88
C ALA A 264 -23.09 2.62 -17.36
N LEU A 265 -23.25 3.79 -17.97
CA LEU A 265 -22.82 4.04 -19.35
C LEU A 265 -21.31 4.38 -19.42
N PRO A 266 -20.63 4.12 -20.55
CA PRO A 266 -19.19 4.33 -20.68
C PRO A 266 -18.71 5.76 -20.41
N ASP A 267 -19.47 6.79 -20.76
CA ASP A 267 -19.16 8.20 -20.45
C ASP A 267 -18.99 8.45 -18.94
N PHE A 268 -19.63 7.64 -18.11
CA PHE A 268 -19.52 7.74 -16.66
C PHE A 268 -18.24 7.08 -16.10
N PHE A 269 -17.87 5.88 -16.57
CA PHE A 269 -16.77 5.10 -15.98
C PHE A 269 -15.52 4.96 -16.85
N ALA A 270 -15.58 5.22 -18.16
CA ALA A 270 -14.48 5.01 -19.10
C ALA A 270 -13.50 6.20 -19.11
N LYS A 271 -13.00 6.57 -17.93
CA LYS A 271 -12.06 7.69 -17.73
C LYS A 271 -10.72 7.22 -17.18
N LYS A 272 -9.68 8.04 -17.34
CA LYS A 272 -8.30 7.71 -16.96
C LYS A 272 -8.18 7.47 -15.46
N GLU A 273 -8.75 8.37 -14.68
CA GLU A 273 -8.82 8.35 -13.22
C GLU A 273 -9.57 7.12 -12.70
N VAL A 274 -10.72 6.77 -13.30
CA VAL A 274 -11.49 5.55 -12.92
C VAL A 274 -10.65 4.31 -13.18
N SER A 275 -10.04 4.24 -14.37
CA SER A 275 -9.18 3.13 -14.73
C SER A 275 -8.00 2.99 -13.77
N LEU A 276 -7.38 4.11 -13.37
CA LEU A 276 -6.28 4.11 -12.41
C LEU A 276 -6.76 3.65 -11.02
N LYS A 277 -7.92 4.12 -10.53
CA LYS A 277 -8.52 3.70 -9.26
C LYS A 277 -8.69 2.17 -9.20
N ILE A 278 -9.16 1.55 -10.28
CA ILE A 278 -9.31 0.08 -10.35
C ILE A 278 -7.96 -0.63 -10.39
N ILE A 279 -6.98 -0.10 -11.12
CA ILE A 279 -5.60 -0.64 -11.14
C ILE A 279 -5.02 -0.64 -9.73
N LEU A 280 -5.09 0.50 -9.03
CA LEU A 280 -4.57 0.65 -7.69
C LEU A 280 -5.32 -0.20 -6.66
N MET A 281 -6.61 -0.42 -6.84
CA MET A 281 -7.35 -1.33 -5.95
C MET A 281 -6.88 -2.78 -6.13
N LEU A 282 -6.65 -3.23 -7.36
CA LEU A 282 -6.08 -4.55 -7.58
C LEU A 282 -4.68 -4.65 -6.95
N ASP A 283 -3.85 -3.62 -7.09
CA ASP A 283 -2.53 -3.54 -6.45
C ASP A 283 -2.62 -3.67 -4.91
N ALA A 284 -3.56 -2.94 -4.30
CA ALA A 284 -3.82 -3.02 -2.87
C ALA A 284 -4.31 -4.41 -2.43
N ILE A 285 -5.13 -5.09 -3.25
CA ILE A 285 -5.52 -6.48 -3.00
C ILE A 285 -4.31 -7.40 -3.04
N LEU A 286 -3.42 -7.26 -4.03
CA LEU A 286 -2.22 -8.09 -4.12
C LEU A 286 -1.32 -7.89 -2.89
N HIS A 287 -1.16 -6.65 -2.43
CA HIS A 287 -0.46 -6.39 -1.17
C HIS A 287 -1.11 -7.09 0.03
N GLY A 288 -2.44 -7.01 0.15
CA GLY A 288 -3.17 -7.73 1.18
C GLY A 288 -2.98 -9.25 1.08
N VAL A 289 -2.92 -9.79 -0.14
CA VAL A 289 -2.70 -11.22 -0.40
C VAL A 289 -1.29 -11.66 -0.02
N ASP A 290 -0.27 -10.86 -0.34
CA ASP A 290 1.12 -11.15 0.02
C ASP A 290 1.33 -11.16 1.55
N ASN A 291 0.50 -10.43 2.28
CA ASN A 291 0.48 -10.39 3.75
C ASN A 291 -0.52 -11.36 4.40
N LEU A 292 -1.21 -12.21 3.64
CA LEU A 292 -2.12 -13.21 4.20
C LEU A 292 -1.34 -14.34 4.87
N GLU A 293 -1.70 -14.64 6.12
CA GLU A 293 -1.19 -15.80 6.83
C GLU A 293 -2.20 -16.96 6.82
N GLU A 294 -1.72 -18.19 6.99
CA GLU A 294 -2.59 -19.38 7.11
C GLU A 294 -3.64 -19.23 8.22
N ALA A 295 -3.31 -18.52 9.30
CA ALA A 295 -4.24 -18.20 10.37
C ALA A 295 -5.42 -17.34 9.89
N ASP A 296 -5.19 -16.37 9.01
CA ASP A 296 -6.23 -15.52 8.42
C ASP A 296 -7.15 -16.34 7.53
N ILE A 297 -6.56 -17.22 6.70
CA ILE A 297 -7.30 -18.12 5.82
C ILE A 297 -8.19 -19.05 6.64
N HIS A 298 -7.65 -19.65 7.70
CA HIS A 298 -8.39 -20.53 8.59
C HIS A 298 -9.54 -19.79 9.29
N LYS A 299 -9.26 -18.60 9.84
CA LYS A 299 -10.25 -17.72 10.50
C LYS A 299 -11.38 -17.35 9.54
N ALA A 300 -11.06 -16.98 8.30
CA ALA A 300 -12.07 -16.68 7.27
C ALA A 300 -12.92 -17.91 6.92
N LYS A 301 -12.30 -19.08 6.71
CA LYS A 301 -13.01 -20.34 6.43
C LYS A 301 -13.96 -20.73 7.57
N GLN A 302 -13.57 -20.55 8.83
CA GLN A 302 -14.44 -20.79 9.99
C GLN A 302 -15.64 -19.82 9.99
N LYS A 303 -15.41 -18.52 9.83
CA LYS A 303 -16.48 -17.51 9.79
C LYS A 303 -17.45 -17.76 8.64
N LEU A 304 -16.96 -18.21 7.46
CA LEU A 304 -17.81 -18.59 6.33
C LEU A 304 -18.73 -19.77 6.64
N LYS A 305 -18.23 -20.80 7.35
CA LYS A 305 -19.06 -21.95 7.78
C LYS A 305 -20.20 -21.50 8.68
N VAL A 306 -19.91 -20.62 9.64
CA VAL A 306 -20.92 -20.04 10.54
C VAL A 306 -21.95 -19.23 9.76
N LEU A 307 -21.51 -18.34 8.86
CA LEU A 307 -22.38 -17.51 8.04
C LEU A 307 -23.34 -18.37 7.18
N ASN A 308 -22.81 -19.44 6.57
CA ASN A 308 -23.60 -20.38 5.78
C ASN A 308 -24.63 -21.13 6.64
N ARG A 309 -24.27 -21.53 7.88
CA ARG A 309 -25.19 -22.15 8.82
C ARG A 309 -26.34 -21.21 9.20
N ILE A 310 -26.03 -19.95 9.51
CA ILE A 310 -27.03 -18.92 9.83
C ILE A 310 -28.00 -18.73 8.65
N LYS A 311 -27.48 -18.60 7.42
CA LYS A 311 -28.32 -18.46 6.22
C LYS A 311 -29.24 -19.67 5.99
N ARG A 312 -28.74 -20.89 6.19
CA ARG A 312 -29.56 -22.11 6.10
C ARG A 312 -30.67 -22.13 7.14
N ILE A 313 -30.39 -21.72 8.38
CA ILE A 313 -31.40 -21.63 9.44
C ILE A 313 -32.48 -20.59 9.10
N LYS A 314 -32.08 -19.40 8.64
CA LYS A 314 -33.03 -18.35 8.22
C LYS A 314 -33.95 -18.82 7.10
N LYS A 315 -33.37 -19.37 6.02
CA LYS A 315 -34.14 -19.96 4.90
C LYS A 315 -35.08 -21.08 5.37
N GLY A 316 -34.64 -21.92 6.30
CA GLY A 316 -35.46 -22.96 6.92
C GLY A 316 -36.65 -22.39 7.70
N ARG A 317 -36.44 -21.32 8.50
CA ARG A 317 -37.51 -20.65 9.25
C ARG A 317 -38.51 -19.96 8.32
N GLU A 318 -38.02 -19.21 7.33
CA GLU A 318 -38.86 -18.56 6.31
C GLU A 318 -39.70 -19.57 5.52
N SER A 319 -39.11 -20.72 5.14
CA SER A 319 -39.87 -21.79 4.47
C SER A 319 -40.95 -22.41 5.35
N LYS A 320 -40.70 -22.54 6.67
CA LYS A 320 -41.70 -23.05 7.62
C LYS A 320 -42.82 -22.05 7.84
N ILE A 321 -42.50 -20.75 7.97
CA ILE A 321 -43.49 -19.67 8.11
C ILE A 321 -44.34 -19.56 6.82
N GLY A 322 -43.70 -19.56 5.65
CA GLY A 322 -44.38 -19.58 4.35
C GLY A 322 -45.29 -20.80 4.19
N ASN A 323 -44.83 -21.98 4.59
CA ASN A 323 -45.66 -23.19 4.57
C ASN A 323 -46.82 -23.14 5.58
N PHE A 324 -46.65 -22.48 6.73
CA PHE A 324 -47.72 -22.28 7.71
C PHE A 324 -48.78 -21.29 7.17
N ALA A 325 -48.35 -20.21 6.52
CA ALA A 325 -49.22 -19.24 5.86
C ALA A 325 -50.00 -19.86 4.68
N VAL A 326 -49.33 -20.68 3.85
CA VAL A 326 -49.96 -21.42 2.73
C VAL A 326 -50.92 -22.51 3.21
N ARG A 327 -50.63 -23.17 4.35
CA ARG A 327 -51.55 -24.13 4.96
C ARG A 327 -52.79 -23.47 5.56
N ARG A 328 -52.67 -22.29 6.18
CA ARG A 328 -53.84 -21.51 6.64
C ARG A 328 -54.75 -21.10 5.48
N THR A 329 -54.18 -20.68 4.34
CA THR A 329 -54.97 -20.34 3.13
C THR A 329 -55.61 -21.55 2.45
N LYS A 330 -55.08 -22.77 2.62
CA LYS A 330 -55.73 -24.00 2.12
C LYS A 330 -56.81 -24.58 3.06
N ILE A 331 -56.72 -24.32 4.37
CA ILE A 331 -57.71 -24.78 5.36
C ILE A 331 -58.90 -23.80 5.44
N ALA A 332 -58.67 -22.51 5.20
CA ALA A 332 -59.72 -21.52 5.00
C ALA A 332 -60.12 -21.49 3.52
N GLY A 333 -60.97 -22.42 3.10
CA GLY A 333 -61.66 -22.33 1.82
C GLY A 333 -62.58 -21.12 1.81
N PHE A 334 -62.08 -19.94 1.46
CA PHE A 334 -62.89 -18.75 1.21
C PHE A 334 -62.31 -17.92 0.08
N HIS A 335 -63.16 -17.66 -0.92
CA HIS A 335 -63.00 -16.57 -1.87
C HIS A 335 -62.94 -15.24 -1.12
N ALA A 336 -61.90 -14.45 -1.37
CA ALA A 336 -62.00 -13.00 -1.29
C ALA A 336 -60.94 -12.37 -2.19
N ILE A 337 -61.39 -11.84 -3.33
CA ILE A 337 -60.71 -10.80 -4.08
C ILE A 337 -60.95 -9.48 -3.33
N ASN A 338 -59.91 -8.69 -3.08
CA ASN A 338 -60.00 -7.24 -2.91
C ASN A 338 -58.67 -6.57 -3.32
N GLU A 339 -58.76 -5.41 -3.97
CA GLU A 339 -57.78 -4.69 -4.80
C GLU A 339 -56.76 -3.81 -4.03
N SER A 340 -56.40 -4.12 -2.78
CA SER A 340 -55.55 -3.20 -2.00
C SER A 340 -54.41 -3.82 -1.19
N GLY A 341 -54.01 -5.06 -1.49
CA GLY A 341 -52.61 -5.52 -1.37
C GLY A 341 -51.83 -5.28 -0.07
N ILE A 342 -52.47 -5.13 1.09
CA ILE A 342 -51.79 -4.94 2.40
C ILE A 342 -52.35 -5.94 3.40
N VAL A 343 -51.49 -6.84 3.87
CA VAL A 343 -51.74 -7.69 5.04
C VAL A 343 -51.10 -7.02 6.25
N VAL A 344 -51.92 -6.49 7.14
CA VAL A 344 -51.50 -6.05 8.48
C VAL A 344 -51.65 -7.24 9.43
N CYS A 345 -50.55 -7.70 10.02
CA CYS A 345 -50.60 -8.60 11.17
C CYS A 345 -50.34 -7.79 12.44
N GLN A 346 -51.37 -7.57 13.25
CA GLN A 346 -51.22 -7.18 14.65
C GLN A 346 -51.00 -8.43 15.50
N GLY A 347 -49.99 -8.41 16.35
CA GLY A 347 -49.68 -9.47 17.30
C GLY A 347 -48.34 -9.20 17.97
N GLU A 348 -48.42 -8.88 19.25
CA GLU A 348 -47.35 -8.47 20.16
C GLU A 348 -46.27 -9.55 20.36
N ASP A 349 -45.13 -9.08 20.87
CA ASP A 349 -43.93 -9.81 21.31
C ASP A 349 -42.98 -10.34 20.22
N TYR A 350 -41.82 -9.67 20.08
CA TYR A 350 -40.47 -10.23 20.28
C TYR A 350 -39.43 -9.12 19.96
N GLU A 351 -38.97 -8.42 20.99
CA GLU A 351 -37.60 -7.92 21.00
C GLU A 351 -36.67 -9.14 20.91
N VAL A 352 -35.79 -9.20 19.91
CA VAL A 352 -34.40 -9.71 19.98
C VAL A 352 -33.78 -9.64 18.57
N ALA A 353 -32.59 -9.02 18.53
CA ALA A 353 -31.55 -9.08 17.50
C ALA A 353 -31.49 -7.96 16.44
N ASP A 354 -31.35 -6.71 16.90
CA ASP A 354 -30.74 -5.62 16.12
C ASP A 354 -29.30 -5.27 16.55
N TYR A 355 -28.69 -6.08 17.42
CA TYR A 355 -27.42 -5.72 18.07
C TYR A 355 -26.13 -5.99 17.26
N LEU A 356 -26.19 -6.29 15.96
CA LEU A 356 -24.98 -6.65 15.19
C LEU A 356 -24.79 -5.92 13.85
N PHE A 357 -25.63 -4.96 13.49
CA PHE A 357 -25.48 -4.29 12.19
C PHE A 357 -25.49 -2.76 12.20
N ASN A 358 -25.48 -2.11 13.37
CA ASN A 358 -25.29 -0.66 13.44
C ASN A 358 -24.31 -0.26 14.54
N LYS A 359 -23.03 -0.13 14.17
CA LYS A 359 -22.17 0.95 14.66
C LYS A 359 -21.12 1.29 13.59
N GLY A 360 -21.24 2.51 13.08
CA GLY A 360 -20.14 3.45 12.74
C GLY A 360 -19.24 3.07 11.59
#